data_AF-A0A1D6NW83-F1
#
_entry.id   AF-A0A1D6NW83-F1
#
_cell.length_a   1.000
_cell.length_b   1.000
_cell.length_c   1.000
_cell.angle_alpha   90.00
_cell.angle_beta   90.00
_cell.angle_gamma   90.00
#
_symmetry.space_group_name_H-M   'P 1'
#
loop_
_entity.id
_entity.type
_entity.pdbx_description
1 polymer ?
#
loop_
_entity_poly.entity_id
_entity_poly.type
_entity_poly.pdbx_seq_one_letter_code
_entity_poly.pdbx_strand_id
1 'polypeptide(L)'
;MSFLRSLADSFSSLLFSSGGGAVSMDAAGAAPSPAAVVGERVAVKLRGYFDLAKEEIDKAVRAEEWGLPDEATAHYRNAMRVMLEAKAARVPDAVSSSERGQVRVYQEKIAKWQAQVEERLRVLGQRSGEGATAAEVPKKVQFLDF
;
A
#
# COMPACT_ATOMS: atom_id res chain seq x y z
N MET A 1 -2.00 1.52 20.82
CA MET A 1 -2.06 2.48 19.70
C MET A 1 -2.72 1.79 18.52
N SER A 2 -3.72 2.41 17.88
CA SER A 2 -4.50 1.79 16.80
C SER A 2 -3.66 1.63 15.52
N PHE A 3 -3.73 0.46 14.86
CA PHE A 3 -3.05 0.20 13.58
C PHE A 3 -3.36 1.28 12.53
N LEU A 4 -4.64 1.63 12.37
CA LEU A 4 -5.11 2.67 11.44
C LEU A 4 -4.45 4.02 11.68
N ARG A 5 -4.18 4.36 12.94
CA ARG A 5 -3.51 5.60 13.32
C ARG A 5 -2.03 5.57 12.94
N SER A 6 -1.34 4.45 13.17
CA SER A 6 0.07 4.26 12.78
C SER A 6 0.27 4.24 11.26
N LEU A 7 -0.71 3.66 10.55
CA LEU A 7 -0.77 3.64 9.09
C LEU A 7 -1.02 5.06 8.54
N ALA A 8 -2.04 5.77 9.03
CA ALA A 8 -2.36 7.17 8.71
C ALA A 8 -1.19 8.14 9.00
N ASP A 9 -0.52 7.96 10.14
CA ASP A 9 0.64 8.77 10.52
C ASP A 9 1.84 8.49 9.61
N SER A 10 2.07 7.23 9.26
CA SER A 10 3.05 6.84 8.24
C SER A 10 2.72 7.49 6.89
N PHE A 11 1.46 7.56 6.47
CA PHE A 11 1.07 8.29 5.25
C PHE A 11 1.36 9.80 5.34
N SER A 12 1.03 10.42 6.47
CA SER A 12 1.10 11.87 6.67
C SER A 12 2.53 12.39 6.80
N SER A 13 3.35 11.68 7.58
CA SER A 13 4.77 11.98 7.76
C SER A 13 5.55 11.89 6.43
N LEU A 14 5.12 11.01 5.54
CA LEU A 14 5.74 10.81 4.22
C LEU A 14 5.30 11.83 3.15
N LEU A 15 4.20 12.56 3.35
CA LEU A 15 3.70 13.59 2.42
C LEU A 15 4.30 14.97 2.73
N PHE A 16 4.50 15.28 4.02
CA PHE A 16 5.00 16.57 4.50
C PHE A 16 6.52 16.66 4.61
N SER A 17 7.25 15.55 4.49
CA SER A 17 8.72 15.56 4.44
C SER A 17 9.30 16.13 3.12
N SER A 18 8.46 16.62 2.20
CA SER A 18 8.84 17.24 0.92
C SER A 18 8.74 18.77 1.00
N GLY A 19 9.53 19.39 1.86
CA GLY A 19 9.59 20.85 1.97
C GLY A 19 11.04 21.33 2.10
N GLY A 20 11.65 21.73 0.98
CA GLY A 20 12.90 22.50 1.00
C GLY A 20 13.98 22.01 0.03
N GLY A 21 13.79 22.25 -1.26
CA GLY A 21 14.86 22.17 -2.25
C GLY A 21 14.65 23.28 -3.28
N ALA A 22 15.36 24.39 -3.11
CA ALA A 22 15.28 25.55 -3.98
C ALA A 22 15.60 25.17 -5.43
N VAL A 23 14.71 25.56 -6.35
CA VAL A 23 14.94 25.55 -7.79
C VAL A 23 16.02 26.58 -8.13
N SER A 24 17.19 26.12 -8.54
CA SER A 24 18.18 26.94 -9.24
C SER A 24 17.94 26.76 -10.74
N MET A 25 17.35 27.78 -11.37
CA MET A 25 17.20 27.89 -12.82
C MET A 25 18.58 28.14 -13.43
N ASP A 26 19.15 27.14 -14.11
CA ASP A 26 20.06 27.38 -15.23
C ASP A 26 20.11 26.13 -16.11
N ALA A 27 19.65 26.24 -17.37
CA ALA A 27 20.25 25.62 -18.54
C ALA A 27 19.29 25.71 -19.74
N ALA A 28 19.72 26.50 -20.72
CA ALA A 28 19.07 26.72 -22.00
C ALA A 28 18.91 25.42 -22.84
N GLY A 29 17.75 25.26 -23.46
CA GLY A 29 17.63 24.89 -24.88
C GLY A 29 18.18 23.55 -25.38
N ALA A 30 18.37 22.52 -24.55
CA ALA A 30 18.74 21.18 -25.01
C ALA A 30 17.50 20.28 -25.13
N ALA A 31 17.29 19.67 -26.30
CA ALA A 31 16.25 18.66 -26.49
C ALA A 31 16.43 17.52 -25.46
N PRO A 32 15.35 17.03 -24.83
CA PRO A 32 15.46 16.04 -23.77
C PRO A 32 16.08 14.74 -24.31
N SER A 33 17.18 14.31 -23.71
CA SER A 33 17.84 13.05 -24.03
C SER A 33 16.87 11.87 -23.83
N PRO A 34 16.91 10.82 -24.68
CA PRO A 34 16.02 9.66 -24.58
C PRO A 34 16.09 8.98 -23.19
N ALA A 35 17.24 9.04 -22.53
CA ALA A 35 17.43 8.58 -21.15
C ALA A 35 16.58 9.36 -20.12
N ALA A 36 16.50 10.69 -20.24
CA ALA A 36 15.70 11.54 -19.36
C ALA A 36 14.19 11.28 -19.56
N VAL A 37 13.75 11.12 -20.81
CA VAL A 37 12.34 10.79 -21.12
C VAL A 37 11.96 9.41 -20.56
N VAL A 38 12.89 8.46 -20.56
CA VAL A 38 12.68 7.13 -19.98
C VAL A 38 12.65 7.18 -18.45
N GLY A 39 13.53 7.97 -17.83
CA GLY A 39 13.56 8.20 -16.38
C GLY A 39 12.29 8.86 -15.85
N GLU A 40 11.83 9.91 -16.51
CA GLU A 40 10.59 10.61 -16.20
C GLU A 40 9.39 9.65 -16.28
N ARG A 41 9.31 8.82 -17.32
CA ARG A 41 8.23 7.82 -17.47
C ARG A 41 8.21 6.78 -16.35
N VAL A 42 9.38 6.42 -15.80
CA VAL A 42 9.48 5.44 -14.71
C VAL A 42 9.07 6.07 -13.39
N ALA A 43 9.53 7.28 -13.10
CA ALA A 43 9.13 8.02 -11.90
C ALA A 43 7.62 8.31 -11.90
N VAL A 44 7.06 8.71 -13.04
CA VAL A 44 5.62 8.93 -13.22
C VAL A 44 4.83 7.63 -13.01
N LYS A 45 5.28 6.50 -13.57
CA LYS A 45 4.61 5.20 -13.37
C LYS A 45 4.65 4.74 -11.91
N LEU A 46 5.83 4.83 -11.27
CA LEU A 46 6.00 4.43 -9.89
C LEU A 46 5.12 5.29 -8.96
N ARG A 47 5.02 6.59 -9.25
CA ARG A 47 4.07 7.50 -8.59
C ARG A 47 2.62 7.09 -8.83
N GLY A 48 2.24 6.75 -10.07
CA GLY A 48 0.88 6.28 -10.38
C GLY A 48 0.50 5.03 -9.60
N TYR A 49 1.40 4.04 -9.50
CA TYR A 49 1.16 2.86 -8.65
C TYR A 49 1.07 3.22 -7.17
N PHE A 50 1.91 4.14 -6.70
CA PHE A 50 1.87 4.61 -5.32
C PHE A 50 0.52 5.28 -4.98
N ASP A 51 0.04 6.16 -5.85
CA ASP A 51 -1.25 6.84 -5.68
C ASP A 51 -2.42 5.84 -5.70
N LEU A 52 -2.38 4.85 -6.60
CA LEU A 52 -3.39 3.79 -6.68
C LEU A 52 -3.38 2.88 -5.43
N ALA A 53 -2.20 2.49 -4.95
CA ALA A 53 -2.09 1.70 -3.73
C ALA A 53 -2.63 2.47 -2.52
N LYS A 54 -2.37 3.77 -2.44
CA LYS A 54 -2.91 4.64 -1.40
C LYS A 54 -4.43 4.67 -1.44
N GLU A 55 -5.03 4.85 -2.61
CA GLU A 55 -6.49 4.89 -2.76
C GLU A 55 -7.15 3.59 -2.27
N GLU A 56 -6.59 2.43 -2.62
CA GLU A 56 -7.09 1.14 -2.14
C GLU A 56 -6.94 0.97 -0.63
N ILE A 57 -5.84 1.47 -0.03
CA ILE A 57 -5.69 1.46 1.42
C ILE A 57 -6.70 2.40 2.09
N ASP A 58 -6.93 3.61 1.56
CA ASP A 58 -7.92 4.54 2.10
C ASP A 58 -9.33 3.92 2.08
N LYS A 59 -9.69 3.19 1.01
CA LYS A 59 -10.95 2.41 0.95
C LYS A 59 -10.99 1.30 2.00
N ALA A 60 -9.89 0.55 2.15
CA ALA A 60 -9.80 -0.53 3.13
C ALA A 60 -9.98 -0.01 4.57
N VAL A 61 -9.34 1.11 4.90
CA VAL A 61 -9.47 1.77 6.22
C VAL A 61 -10.91 2.20 6.47
N ARG A 62 -11.56 2.86 5.50
CA ARG A 62 -12.98 3.24 5.67
C ARG A 62 -13.91 2.04 5.83
N ALA A 63 -13.68 0.96 5.09
CA ALA A 63 -14.44 -0.27 5.25
C ALA A 63 -14.26 -0.88 6.65
N GLU A 64 -13.05 -0.83 7.23
CA GLU A 64 -12.84 -1.24 8.62
C GLU A 64 -13.56 -0.35 9.63
N GLU A 65 -13.54 0.97 9.42
CA GLU A 65 -14.25 1.94 10.27
C GLU A 65 -15.77 1.71 10.26
N TRP A 66 -16.32 1.21 9.14
CA TRP A 66 -17.72 0.82 9.01
C TRP A 66 -18.02 -0.61 9.46
N GLY A 67 -17.02 -1.36 9.92
CA GLY A 67 -17.21 -2.74 10.36
C GLY A 67 -17.52 -3.71 9.23
N LEU A 68 -17.00 -3.47 8.03
CA LEU A 68 -17.13 -4.32 6.84
C LEU A 68 -15.82 -5.08 6.59
N PRO A 69 -15.52 -6.16 7.34
CA PRO A 69 -14.22 -6.84 7.32
C PRO A 69 -13.89 -7.51 5.97
N ASP A 70 -14.91 -8.00 5.25
CA ASP A 70 -14.73 -8.64 3.96
C ASP A 70 -14.35 -7.62 2.88
N GLU A 71 -15.03 -6.47 2.85
CA GLU A 71 -14.70 -5.36 1.94
C GLU A 71 -13.31 -4.78 2.26
N ALA A 72 -12.99 -4.59 3.54
CA ALA A 72 -11.66 -4.17 3.96
C ALA A 72 -10.57 -5.14 3.46
N THR A 73 -10.80 -6.45 3.63
CA THR A 73 -9.88 -7.49 3.17
C THR A 73 -9.69 -7.46 1.65
N ALA A 74 -10.77 -7.26 0.89
CA ALA A 74 -10.69 -7.16 -0.56
C ALA A 74 -9.85 -5.95 -1.02
N HIS A 75 -10.06 -4.78 -0.41
CA HIS A 75 -9.29 -3.57 -0.72
C HIS A 75 -7.82 -3.68 -0.31
N TYR A 76 -7.50 -4.26 0.86
CA TYR A 76 -6.11 -4.52 1.24
C TYR A 76 -5.39 -5.49 0.30
N ARG A 77 -6.08 -6.52 -0.19
CA ARG A 77 -5.52 -7.43 -1.22
C ARG A 77 -5.27 -6.71 -2.55
N ASN A 78 -6.17 -5.82 -2.95
CA ASN A 78 -6.00 -5.01 -4.16
C ASN A 78 -4.78 -4.08 -4.03
N ALA A 79 -4.64 -3.39 -2.89
CA ALA A 79 -3.46 -2.59 -2.59
C ALA A 79 -2.17 -3.41 -2.66
N MET A 80 -2.17 -4.63 -2.10
CA MET A 80 -1.00 -5.54 -2.17
C MET A 80 -0.61 -5.87 -3.60
N ARG A 81 -1.59 -6.17 -4.46
CA ARG A 81 -1.37 -6.46 -5.88
C ARG A 81 -0.73 -5.26 -6.60
N VAL A 82 -1.27 -4.05 -6.38
CA VAL A 82 -0.74 -2.82 -6.98
C VAL A 82 0.72 -2.57 -6.54
N MET A 83 1.03 -2.78 -5.25
CA MET A 83 2.39 -2.62 -4.74
C MET A 83 3.37 -3.67 -5.30
N LEU A 84 2.91 -4.90 -5.56
CA LEU A 84 3.71 -5.93 -6.23
C LEU A 84 3.96 -5.59 -7.71
N GLU A 85 2.96 -5.07 -8.42
CA GLU A 85 3.11 -4.57 -9.79
C GLU A 85 4.13 -3.42 -9.84
N ALA A 86 4.10 -2.52 -8.86
CA ALA A 86 5.06 -1.43 -8.74
C ALA A 86 6.51 -1.92 -8.55
N LYS A 87 6.73 -2.99 -7.77
CA LYS A 87 8.06 -3.60 -7.58
C LYS A 87 8.55 -4.36 -8.80
N ALA A 88 7.64 -4.93 -9.58
CA ALA A 88 7.96 -5.58 -10.84
C ALA A 88 8.29 -4.58 -11.97
N ALA A 89 7.92 -3.30 -11.82
CA ALA A 89 8.28 -2.25 -12.76
C ALA A 89 9.80 -2.05 -12.78
N ARG A 90 10.44 -2.38 -13.90
CA ARG A 90 11.89 -2.20 -14.09
C ARG A 90 12.24 -0.71 -14.05
N VAL A 91 13.24 -0.37 -13.23
CA VAL A 91 13.93 0.92 -13.27
C VAL A 91 15.09 0.77 -14.26
N PRO A 92 15.10 1.46 -15.39
CA PRO A 92 16.21 1.44 -16.33
C PRO A 92 17.42 2.19 -15.75
N ASP A 93 18.63 1.72 -16.01
CA ASP A 93 19.87 2.27 -15.43
C ASP A 93 20.17 3.73 -15.82
N ALA A 94 19.54 4.22 -16.90
CA ALA A 94 19.77 5.54 -17.49
C ALA A 94 18.94 6.67 -16.83
N VAL A 95 18.76 6.64 -15.51
CA VAL A 95 18.08 7.69 -14.73
C VAL A 95 19.07 8.68 -14.12
N SER A 96 18.73 9.96 -14.12
CA SER A 96 19.49 11.01 -13.43
C SER A 96 19.56 10.75 -11.92
N SER A 97 20.51 11.38 -11.22
CA SER A 97 20.69 11.19 -9.77
C SER A 97 19.44 11.58 -8.96
N SER A 98 18.75 12.66 -9.37
CA SER A 98 17.52 13.14 -8.72
C SER A 98 16.35 12.16 -8.91
N GLU A 99 16.16 11.65 -10.13
CA GLU A 99 15.14 10.64 -10.42
C GLU A 99 15.41 9.33 -9.67
N ARG A 100 16.68 8.91 -9.55
CA ARG A 100 17.07 7.76 -8.72
C ARG A 100 16.72 7.97 -7.26
N GLY A 101 16.94 9.17 -6.72
CA GLY A 101 16.56 9.52 -5.36
C GLY A 101 15.05 9.37 -5.14
N GLN A 102 14.24 9.91 -6.06
CA GLN A 102 12.79 9.83 -5.96
C GLN A 102 12.24 8.41 -6.14
N VAL A 103 12.78 7.65 -7.09
CA VAL A 103 12.47 6.23 -7.28
C VAL A 103 12.78 5.42 -6.01
N ARG A 104 13.96 5.64 -5.42
CA ARG A 104 14.35 4.97 -4.17
C ARG A 104 13.39 5.30 -3.03
N VAL A 105 13.03 6.58 -2.88
CA VAL A 105 12.06 7.01 -1.87
C VAL A 105 10.73 6.29 -2.05
N TYR A 106 10.18 6.23 -3.27
CA TYR A 106 8.92 5.51 -3.51
C TYR A 106 9.04 4.00 -3.26
N GLN A 107 10.16 3.37 -3.63
CA GLN A 107 10.41 1.96 -3.34
C GLN A 107 10.45 1.66 -1.83
N GLU A 108 11.14 2.50 -1.06
CA GLU A 108 11.19 2.40 0.41
C GLU A 108 9.80 2.56 1.03
N LYS A 109 9.01 3.53 0.53
CA LYS A 109 7.62 3.73 0.98
C LYS A 109 6.74 2.53 0.66
N ILE A 110 6.82 1.98 -0.55
CA ILE A 110 6.06 0.80 -0.98
C ILE A 110 6.41 -0.40 -0.10
N ALA A 111 7.69 -0.63 0.19
CA ALA A 111 8.11 -1.72 1.07
C ALA A 111 7.50 -1.59 2.48
N LYS A 112 7.47 -0.37 3.04
CA LYS A 112 6.84 -0.10 4.33
C LYS A 112 5.34 -0.36 4.31
N TRP A 113 4.63 0.11 3.28
CA TRP A 113 3.19 -0.12 3.14
C TRP A 113 2.87 -1.60 2.95
N GLN A 114 3.66 -2.35 2.20
CA GLN A 114 3.50 -3.79 2.07
C GLN A 114 3.53 -4.48 3.44
N ALA A 115 4.57 -4.23 4.25
CA ALA A 115 4.67 -4.83 5.58
C ALA A 115 3.46 -4.52 6.48
N GLN A 116 2.97 -3.28 6.44
CA GLN A 116 1.81 -2.87 7.23
C GLN A 116 0.51 -3.52 6.73
N VAL A 117 0.31 -3.60 5.41
CA VAL A 117 -0.87 -4.23 4.81
C VAL A 117 -0.85 -5.75 5.01
N GLU A 118 0.31 -6.42 4.89
CA GLU A 118 0.47 -7.84 5.18
C GLU A 118 0.09 -8.17 6.62
N GLU A 119 0.59 -7.39 7.58
CA GLU A 119 0.24 -7.57 8.99
C GLU A 119 -1.27 -7.38 9.21
N ARG A 120 -1.89 -6.41 8.54
CA ARG A 120 -3.32 -6.20 8.70
C ARG A 120 -4.15 -7.34 8.13
N LEU A 121 -3.79 -7.82 6.94
CA LEU A 121 -4.41 -8.99 6.32
C LEU A 121 -4.29 -10.23 7.21
N ARG A 122 -3.14 -10.42 7.88
CA ARG A 122 -2.95 -11.50 8.87
C ARG A 122 -3.95 -11.38 10.02
N VAL A 123 -4.09 -10.19 10.62
CA VAL A 123 -5.02 -9.94 11.74
C VAL A 123 -6.50 -10.13 11.32
N LEU A 124 -6.89 -9.66 10.13
CA LEU A 124 -8.24 -9.84 9.59
C LEU A 124 -8.54 -11.33 9.30
N GLY A 125 -7.55 -12.07 8.81
CA GLY A 125 -7.66 -13.52 8.57
C GLY A 125 -7.86 -14.31 9.87
N GLN A 126 -7.17 -13.94 10.95
CA GLN A 126 -7.34 -14.60 12.26
C GLN A 126 -8.76 -14.43 12.81
N ARG A 127 -9.31 -13.21 12.76
CA ARG A 127 -10.69 -12.92 13.20
C ARG A 127 -11.75 -13.69 12.41
N SER A 128 -11.50 -13.90 11.12
CA SER A 128 -12.41 -14.67 10.26
C SER A 128 -12.40 -16.17 10.62
N GLY A 129 -11.27 -16.70 11.13
CA GLY A 129 -11.15 -18.09 11.59
C GLY A 129 -11.74 -18.33 12.99
N GLU A 130 -11.62 -17.38 13.90
CA GLU A 130 -12.15 -17.49 15.27
C GLU A 130 -13.68 -17.37 15.34
N GLY A 131 -14.33 -16.75 14.35
CA GLY A 131 -15.80 -16.73 14.23
C GLY A 131 -16.42 -18.06 13.76
N ALA A 132 -15.65 -18.92 13.10
CA ALA A 132 -16.17 -20.17 12.52
C ALA A 132 -16.22 -21.34 13.52
N THR A 133 -15.53 -21.26 14.67
CA THR A 133 -15.48 -22.33 15.67
C THR A 133 -16.55 -22.22 16.77
N ALA A 134 -17.33 -21.13 16.79
CA ALA A 134 -18.40 -20.89 17.77
C ALA A 134 -19.77 -21.45 17.34
N ALA A 135 -19.85 -22.26 16.29
CA ALA A 135 -21.04 -23.07 16.01
C ALA A 135 -21.02 -24.31 16.92
N GLU A 136 -21.33 -24.11 18.20
CA GLU A 136 -21.55 -25.19 19.15
C GLU A 136 -22.76 -26.01 18.68
N VAL A 137 -22.48 -27.19 18.12
CA VAL A 137 -23.49 -28.18 17.75
C VAL A 137 -24.20 -28.60 19.05
N PRO A 138 -25.51 -28.35 19.22
CA PRO A 138 -26.21 -28.76 20.44
C PRO A 138 -26.18 -30.29 20.52
N LYS A 139 -25.58 -30.79 21.62
CA LYS A 139 -25.57 -32.22 21.94
C LYS A 139 -27.01 -32.72 21.98
N LYS A 140 -27.32 -33.65 21.09
CA LYS A 140 -28.61 -34.35 21.07
C LYS A 140 -28.72 -35.17 22.36
N VAL A 141 -29.44 -34.62 23.33
CA VAL A 141 -29.84 -35.34 24.54
C VAL A 141 -30.82 -36.42 24.10
N GLN A 142 -30.35 -37.66 24.03
CA GLN A 142 -31.24 -38.81 23.91
C GLN A 142 -31.86 -39.05 25.29
N PHE A 143 -33.08 -38.54 25.48
CA PHE A 143 -34.01 -39.07 26.47
C PHE A 143 -34.96 -39.99 25.72
N LEU A 144 -35.01 -41.27 26.12
CA LEU A 144 -36.25 -42.03 26.31
C LEU A 144 -35.90 -43.41 26.85
N ASP A 145 -35.98 -43.53 28.18
CA ASP A 145 -36.36 -44.76 28.86
C ASP A 145 -37.88 -44.98 28.69
N PHE A 146 -38.29 -46.18 28.28
CA PHE A 146 -39.25 -47.09 28.94
C PHE A 146 -39.53 -48.30 28.05
#